data_AF-A0A7C0ZNE0-F1
#
_entry.id   AF-A0A7C0ZNE0-F1
#
_cell.length_a   1.000
_cell.length_b   1.000
_cell.length_c   1.000
_cell.angle_alpha   90.00
_cell.angle_beta   90.00
_cell.angle_gamma   90.00
#
_symmetry.space_group_name_H-M   'P 1'
#
loop_
_entity.id
_entity.type
_entity.pdbx_description
1 polymer ?
#
loop_
_entity_poly.entity_id
_entity_poly.type
_entity_poly.pdbx_seq_one_letter_code
_entity_poly.pdbx_strand_id
1 'polypeptide(L)'
;MEKFRFLPHTADAMFQAFGRTLEEAFANAALAVCQLMWKPEKVKPAREKVVEVNGRDLKQLLVAFLEEILFLFETDDFILAKVEDIQIERQESPPGYQLRAKFRGNRIKDEDEIFGDVKAITYNEMEIKETPEGVSLQVVVDI
;
A
#
# COMPACT_ATOMS: atom_id res chain seq x y z
N MET A 1 7.92 16.38 1.94
CA MET A 1 7.16 15.95 0.76
C MET A 1 5.86 15.37 1.28
N GLU A 2 4.74 15.67 0.63
CA GLU A 2 3.45 15.04 0.96
C GLU A 2 3.56 13.54 0.68
N LYS A 3 3.06 12.67 1.57
CA LYS A 3 3.11 11.21 1.37
C LYS A 3 2.00 10.74 0.43
N PHE A 4 0.80 11.20 0.69
CA PHE A 4 -0.38 10.92 -0.10
C PHE A 4 -1.47 11.95 0.18
N ARG A 5 -2.47 11.99 -0.70
CA ARG A 5 -3.69 12.80 -0.55
C ARG A 5 -4.90 12.02 -1.05
N PHE A 6 -6.05 12.24 -0.42
CA PHE A 6 -7.33 11.69 -0.87
C PHE A 6 -7.99 12.63 -1.88
N LEU A 7 -8.67 12.04 -2.86
CA LEU A 7 -9.40 12.75 -3.90
C LEU A 7 -10.90 12.47 -3.77
N PRO A 8 -11.78 13.44 -4.10
CA PRO A 8 -13.21 13.19 -4.14
C PRO A 8 -13.53 12.10 -5.15
N HIS A 9 -14.30 11.10 -4.72
CA HIS A 9 -14.81 10.04 -5.59
C HIS A 9 -16.22 9.67 -5.12
N THR A 10 -17.10 9.36 -6.08
CA THR A 10 -18.56 9.38 -5.87
C THR A 10 -19.13 8.16 -5.14
N ALA A 11 -18.40 7.04 -5.14
CA ALA A 11 -18.85 5.76 -4.57
C ALA A 11 -17.70 5.04 -3.84
N ASP A 12 -16.55 4.93 -4.50
CA ASP A 12 -15.31 4.38 -3.94
C ASP A 12 -14.43 5.47 -3.28
N ALA A 13 -13.29 5.10 -2.72
CA ALA A 13 -12.24 6.06 -2.37
C ALA A 13 -11.13 6.10 -3.42
N MET A 14 -10.58 7.28 -3.65
CA MET A 14 -9.43 7.50 -4.50
C MET A 14 -8.33 8.22 -3.73
N PHE A 15 -7.09 7.81 -3.93
CA PHE A 15 -5.93 8.52 -3.40
C PHE A 15 -4.82 8.63 -4.43
N GLN A 16 -3.94 9.61 -4.18
CA GLN A 16 -2.65 9.70 -4.82
C GLN A 16 -1.54 9.59 -3.78
N ALA A 17 -0.54 8.74 -4.04
CA ALA A 17 0.65 8.58 -3.20
C ALA A 17 1.89 9.05 -3.95
N PHE A 18 2.88 9.58 -3.23
CA PHE A 18 4.06 10.21 -3.78
C PHE A 18 5.33 9.63 -3.17
N GLY A 19 6.43 9.64 -3.92
CA GLY A 19 7.73 9.18 -3.48
C GLY A 19 8.85 9.87 -4.26
N ARG A 20 10.06 9.95 -3.70
CA ARG A 20 11.25 10.30 -4.48
C ARG A 20 11.71 9.12 -5.33
N THR A 21 11.36 7.92 -4.90
CA THR A 21 11.56 6.66 -5.62
C THR A 21 10.26 5.89 -5.73
N LEU A 22 10.25 4.86 -6.58
CA LEU A 22 9.12 3.97 -6.75
C LEU A 22 8.77 3.27 -5.43
N GLU A 23 9.79 2.80 -4.70
CA GLU A 23 9.64 2.14 -3.40
C GLU A 23 9.02 3.07 -2.36
N GLU A 24 9.45 4.33 -2.30
CA GLU A 24 8.86 5.32 -1.39
C GLU A 24 7.38 5.57 -1.73
N ALA A 25 7.05 5.65 -3.03
CA ALA A 25 5.68 5.85 -3.46
C ALA A 25 4.78 4.63 -3.13
N PHE A 26 5.27 3.41 -3.33
CA PHE A 26 4.58 2.17 -2.95
C PHE A 26 4.35 2.11 -1.43
N ALA A 27 5.38 2.40 -0.63
CA ALA A 27 5.26 2.45 0.83
C ALA A 27 4.22 3.49 1.29
N ASN A 28 4.17 4.66 0.64
CA ASN A 28 3.17 5.68 0.95
C ASN A 28 1.76 5.30 0.46
N ALA A 29 1.62 4.56 -0.64
CA ALA A 29 0.34 4.01 -1.08
C ALA A 29 -0.21 2.98 -0.07
N ALA A 30 0.65 2.14 0.51
CA ALA A 30 0.26 1.23 1.58
C ALA A 30 -0.31 2.00 2.78
N LEU A 31 0.35 3.10 3.19
CA LEU A 31 -0.15 3.96 4.26
C LEU A 31 -1.47 4.65 3.91
N ALA A 32 -1.70 5.02 2.64
CA ALA A 32 -2.95 5.62 2.19
C ALA A 32 -4.12 4.63 2.31
N VAL A 33 -3.92 3.37 1.92
CA VAL A 33 -4.91 2.29 2.12
C VAL A 33 -5.23 2.12 3.61
N CYS A 34 -4.20 2.06 4.46
CA CYS A 34 -4.38 1.95 5.91
C CYS A 34 -5.17 3.12 6.47
N GLN A 35 -4.89 4.35 6.02
CA GLN A 35 -5.53 5.58 6.49
C GLN A 35 -7.04 5.65 6.18
N LEU A 36 -7.53 4.84 5.23
CA LEU A 36 -8.96 4.67 4.96
C LEU A 36 -9.66 3.77 5.99
N MET A 37 -8.92 2.91 6.69
CA MET A 37 -9.47 1.92 7.62
C MET A 37 -9.09 2.19 9.08
N TRP A 38 -7.87 2.64 9.37
CA TRP A 38 -7.35 2.99 10.70
C TRP A 38 -6.33 4.14 10.62
N LYS A 39 -5.77 4.56 11.76
CA LYS A 39 -4.71 5.61 11.81
C LYS A 39 -3.32 4.95 11.95
N PRO A 40 -2.56 4.73 10.87
CA PRO A 40 -1.28 3.99 10.93
C PRO A 40 -0.26 4.64 11.89
N GLU A 41 -0.29 5.96 12.06
CA GLU A 41 0.57 6.72 12.97
C GLU A 41 0.32 6.43 14.46
N LYS A 42 -0.86 5.89 14.81
CA LYS A 42 -1.18 5.46 16.19
C LYS A 42 -0.77 4.03 16.48
N VAL A 43 -0.44 3.24 15.45
CA VAL A 43 -0.11 1.82 15.59
C VAL A 43 1.33 1.64 16.05
N LYS A 44 1.55 0.80 17.07
CA LYS A 44 2.90 0.47 17.55
C LYS A 44 3.58 -0.53 16.60
N PRO A 45 4.79 -0.26 16.06
CA PRO A 45 5.48 -1.16 15.13
C PRO A 45 6.20 -2.33 15.82
N ALA A 46 5.49 -3.10 16.65
CA ALA A 46 6.06 -4.14 17.52
C ALA A 46 6.22 -5.52 16.84
N ARG A 47 5.43 -5.80 15.80
CA ARG A 47 5.47 -7.02 15.00
C ARG A 47 5.97 -6.74 13.60
N GLU A 48 6.48 -7.77 12.96
CA GLU A 48 6.96 -7.75 11.58
C GLU A 48 6.26 -8.82 10.76
N LYS A 49 5.92 -8.46 9.52
CA LYS A 49 5.51 -9.37 8.45
C LYS A 49 6.39 -9.09 7.24
N VAL A 50 7.04 -10.11 6.70
CA VAL A 50 7.76 -10.00 5.43
C VAL A 50 6.76 -10.23 4.32
N VAL A 51 6.70 -9.31 3.37
CA VAL A 51 5.83 -9.36 2.20
C VAL A 51 6.68 -9.52 0.96
N GLU A 52 6.37 -10.52 0.15
CA GLU A 52 7.04 -10.83 -1.10
C GLU A 52 5.98 -11.08 -2.18
N VAL A 53 5.88 -10.16 -3.15
CA VAL A 53 4.88 -10.23 -4.22
C VAL A 53 5.53 -10.08 -5.58
N ASN A 54 4.85 -10.56 -6.62
CA ASN A 54 5.32 -10.48 -8.00
C ASN A 54 4.23 -9.89 -8.88
N GLY A 55 4.64 -9.20 -9.95
CA GLY A 55 3.74 -8.67 -10.96
C GLY A 55 4.39 -8.65 -12.34
N ARG A 56 3.64 -8.96 -13.39
CA ARG A 56 4.12 -8.87 -14.79
C ARG A 56 4.46 -7.44 -15.21
N ASP A 57 3.87 -6.46 -14.53
CA ASP A 57 4.06 -5.02 -14.69
C ASP A 57 3.90 -4.33 -13.32
N LEU A 58 4.24 -3.04 -13.26
CA LEU A 58 4.20 -2.26 -12.01
C LEU A 58 2.78 -2.09 -11.45
N LYS A 59 1.73 -2.08 -12.30
CA LYS A 59 0.35 -1.95 -11.84
C LYS A 59 -0.09 -3.22 -11.13
N GLN A 60 0.19 -4.38 -11.72
CA GLN A 60 -0.08 -5.66 -11.07
C GLN A 60 0.72 -5.82 -9.78
N LEU A 61 2.00 -5.39 -9.77
CA LEU A 61 2.82 -5.40 -8.56
C LEU A 61 2.22 -4.53 -7.45
N LEU A 62 1.72 -3.34 -7.81
CA LEU A 62 1.09 -2.42 -6.87
C LEU A 62 -0.20 -3.02 -6.28
N VAL A 63 -1.07 -3.59 -7.13
CA VAL A 63 -2.29 -4.28 -6.66
C VAL A 63 -1.94 -5.40 -5.70
N ALA A 64 -1.06 -6.32 -6.09
CA ALA A 64 -0.66 -7.44 -5.24
C ALA A 64 -0.07 -6.96 -3.90
N PHE A 65 0.76 -5.93 -3.92
CA PHE A 65 1.37 -5.36 -2.72
C PHE A 65 0.35 -4.72 -1.76
N LEU A 66 -0.64 -3.99 -2.29
CA LEU A 66 -1.67 -3.35 -1.48
C LEU A 66 -2.72 -4.35 -0.98
N GLU A 67 -3.01 -5.40 -1.76
CA GLU A 67 -3.91 -6.50 -1.35
C GLU A 67 -3.34 -7.28 -0.15
N GLU A 68 -2.02 -7.40 -0.01
CA GLU A 68 -1.40 -8.02 1.17
C GLU A 68 -1.76 -7.31 2.48
N ILE A 69 -2.05 -6.00 2.43
CA ILE A 69 -2.53 -5.25 3.60
C ILE A 69 -3.91 -5.75 4.01
N LEU A 70 -4.81 -5.91 3.03
CA LEU A 70 -6.19 -6.39 3.26
C LEU A 70 -6.16 -7.84 3.74
N PHE A 71 -5.36 -8.68 3.08
CA PHE A 71 -5.19 -10.08 3.46
C PHE A 71 -4.69 -10.23 4.91
N LEU A 72 -3.63 -9.51 5.29
CA LEU A 72 -3.09 -9.56 6.65
C LEU A 72 -4.05 -8.96 7.70
N PHE A 73 -4.82 -7.94 7.32
CA PHE A 73 -5.85 -7.37 8.17
C PHE A 73 -6.96 -8.40 8.46
N GLU A 74 -7.46 -9.09 7.44
CA GLU A 74 -8.56 -10.07 7.56
C GLU A 74 -8.14 -11.39 8.21
N THR A 75 -6.92 -11.89 7.91
CA THR A 75 -6.50 -13.23 8.33
C THR A 75 -5.72 -13.26 9.63
N ASP A 76 -4.95 -12.20 9.91
CA ASP A 76 -4.01 -12.15 11.03
C ASP A 76 -4.36 -11.06 12.06
N ASP A 77 -5.47 -10.34 11.87
CA ASP A 77 -5.82 -9.12 12.61
C ASP A 77 -4.64 -8.13 12.62
N PHE A 78 -3.86 -8.05 11.54
CA PHE A 78 -2.65 -7.23 11.50
C PHE A 78 -2.95 -5.84 10.96
N ILE A 79 -2.65 -4.81 11.75
CA ILE A 79 -2.70 -3.40 11.34
C ILE A 79 -1.30 -2.86 11.12
N LEU A 80 -1.08 -2.28 9.94
CA LEU A 80 0.18 -1.71 9.52
C LEU A 80 0.42 -0.33 10.16
N ALA A 81 1.64 -0.10 10.63
CA ALA A 81 2.11 1.21 11.09
C ALA A 81 3.04 1.87 10.07
N LYS A 82 3.97 1.10 9.49
CA LYS A 82 4.91 1.56 8.48
C LYS A 82 5.48 0.41 7.65
N VAL A 83 5.94 0.75 6.45
CA VAL A 83 6.69 -0.14 5.56
C VAL A 83 8.19 0.18 5.69
N GLU A 84 9.02 -0.84 5.82
CA GLU A 84 10.48 -0.76 5.86
C GLU A 84 11.12 -1.70 4.84
N ASP A 85 12.39 -1.48 4.51
CA ASP A 85 13.20 -2.35 3.65
C ASP A 85 12.51 -2.76 2.34
N ILE A 86 11.77 -1.83 1.74
CA ILE A 86 11.10 -2.05 0.46
C ILE A 86 12.12 -2.03 -0.68
N GLN A 87 12.07 -3.07 -1.52
CA GLN A 87 12.92 -3.25 -2.69
C GLN A 87 12.05 -3.70 -3.84
N ILE A 88 12.18 -3.04 -5.00
CA ILE A 88 11.50 -3.41 -6.23
C ILE A 88 12.56 -3.74 -7.28
N GLU A 89 12.53 -4.97 -7.79
CA GLU A 89 13.50 -5.47 -8.74
C GLU A 89 12.82 -5.94 -10.02
N ARG A 90 13.40 -5.59 -11.17
CA ARG A 90 12.97 -6.11 -12.46
C ARG A 90 13.54 -7.51 -12.67
N GLN A 91 12.67 -8.45 -13.02
CA GLN A 91 13.03 -9.82 -13.35
C GLN A 91 13.15 -9.98 -14.86
N GLU A 92 14.15 -10.74 -15.32
CA GLU A 92 14.38 -11.00 -16.75
C GLU A 92 13.70 -12.29 -17.24
N SER A 93 13.57 -13.30 -16.37
CA SER A 93 13.03 -14.62 -16.76
C SER A 93 12.27 -15.30 -15.60
N PRO A 94 10.93 -15.36 -15.64
CA PRO A 94 10.05 -14.68 -16.59
C PRO A 94 10.14 -13.14 -16.42
N PRO A 95 9.94 -12.36 -17.51
CA PRO A 95 9.95 -10.91 -17.41
C PRO A 95 8.84 -10.41 -16.49
N GLY A 96 9.19 -9.53 -15.56
CA GLY A 96 8.26 -8.96 -14.59
C GLY A 96 8.97 -8.13 -13.53
N TYR A 97 8.30 -8.00 -12.39
CA TYR A 97 8.79 -7.30 -11.21
C TYR A 97 8.56 -8.14 -9.97
N GLN A 98 9.49 -8.06 -9.04
CA GLN A 98 9.39 -8.60 -7.70
C GLN A 98 9.48 -7.45 -6.71
N LEU A 99 8.66 -7.49 -5.67
CA LEU A 99 8.74 -6.58 -4.54
C LEU A 99 8.94 -7.39 -3.27
N ARG A 100 9.89 -6.94 -2.45
CA ARG A 100 10.06 -7.41 -1.08
C ARG A 100 10.00 -6.23 -0.13
N ALA A 101 9.28 -6.37 0.98
CA ALA A 101 9.20 -5.34 2.01
C ALA A 101 8.95 -5.94 3.40
N LYS A 102 9.17 -5.13 4.43
CA LYS A 102 8.80 -5.44 5.82
C LYS A 102 7.66 -4.55 6.27
N PHE A 103 6.54 -5.17 6.58
CA PHE A 103 5.43 -4.53 7.25
C PHE A 103 5.66 -4.52 8.75
N ARG A 104 5.78 -3.33 9.33
CA ARG A 104 5.89 -3.13 10.77
C ARG A 104 4.55 -2.66 11.29
N GLY A 105 4.01 -3.37 12.27
CA GLY A 105 2.67 -3.12 12.77
C GLY A 105 2.41 -3.88 14.05
N ASN A 106 1.14 -4.18 14.31
CA ASN A 106 0.75 -4.99 15.45
C ASN A 106 -0.56 -5.73 15.18
N ARG A 107 -0.91 -6.67 16.07
CA ARG A 107 -2.26 -7.22 16.09
C ARG A 107 -3.24 -6.19 16.64
N ILE A 108 -4.44 -6.13 16.08
CA ILE A 108 -5.57 -5.33 16.58
C ILE A 108 -5.82 -5.63 18.06
N LYS A 109 -6.14 -4.56 18.80
CA LYS A 109 -6.58 -4.58 20.20
C LYS A 109 -7.84 -3.74 20.35
N ASP A 110 -8.50 -3.90 21.49
CA ASP A 110 -9.72 -3.15 21.84
C ASP A 110 -9.53 -1.60 21.83
N GLU A 111 -8.29 -1.12 22.00
CA GLU A 111 -7.96 0.33 21.97
C GLU A 111 -7.75 0.88 20.56
N ASP A 112 -7.65 0.03 19.55
CA ASP A 112 -7.42 0.42 18.16
C ASP A 112 -8.74 0.86 17.50
N GLU A 113 -8.74 2.02 16.86
CA GLU A 113 -9.90 2.61 16.18
C GLU A 113 -9.89 2.21 14.70
N ILE A 114 -10.71 1.21 14.34
CA ILE A 114 -10.99 0.84 12.95
C ILE A 114 -12.31 1.52 12.53
N PHE A 115 -12.26 2.36 11.49
CA PHE A 115 -13.37 3.22 11.08
C PHE A 115 -13.79 3.06 9.60
N GLY A 116 -13.08 2.22 8.85
CA GLY A 116 -13.40 1.93 7.46
C GLY A 116 -13.03 0.51 7.10
N ASP A 117 -13.50 0.08 5.94
CA ASP A 117 -13.36 -1.29 5.43
C ASP A 117 -13.08 -1.20 3.93
N VAL A 118 -11.83 -1.39 3.52
CA VAL A 118 -11.47 -1.41 2.10
C VAL A 118 -11.60 -2.85 1.62
N LYS A 119 -12.53 -3.10 0.69
CA LYS A 119 -12.83 -4.45 0.19
C LYS A 119 -11.87 -4.93 -0.88
N ALA A 120 -11.41 -4.03 -1.75
CA ALA A 120 -10.56 -4.40 -2.88
C ALA A 120 -9.72 -3.24 -3.42
N ILE A 121 -8.54 -3.58 -3.92
CA ILE A 121 -7.69 -2.67 -4.69
C ILE A 121 -8.05 -2.81 -6.17
N THR A 122 -8.38 -1.71 -6.85
CA THR A 122 -8.88 -1.79 -8.22
C THR A 122 -7.87 -1.27 -9.25
N TYR A 123 -7.95 -1.78 -10.48
CA TYR A 123 -7.23 -1.21 -11.62
C TYR A 123 -7.93 0.04 -12.19
N ASN A 124 -9.11 0.40 -11.70
CA ASN A 124 -9.87 1.54 -12.19
C ASN A 124 -9.10 2.83 -11.94
N GLU A 125 -8.92 3.63 -12.98
CA GLU A 125 -8.16 4.89 -12.93
C GLU A 125 -6.74 4.77 -12.31
N MET A 126 -6.16 3.56 -12.32
CA MET A 126 -4.84 3.32 -11.77
C MET A 126 -3.76 3.93 -12.66
N GLU A 127 -2.90 4.74 -12.07
CA GLU A 127 -1.81 5.41 -12.76
C GLU A 127 -0.50 5.32 -11.97
N ILE A 128 0.60 5.14 -12.69
CA ILE A 128 1.96 5.19 -12.15
C ILE A 128 2.74 6.14 -13.05
N LYS A 129 3.25 7.21 -12.47
CA LYS A 129 3.98 8.28 -13.17
C LYS A 129 5.34 8.45 -12.52
N GLU A 130 6.38 8.16 -13.28
CA GLU A 130 7.78 8.40 -12.90
C GLU A 130 8.29 9.61 -13.68
N THR A 131 8.73 10.65 -12.95
CA THR A 131 9.28 11.88 -13.53
C THR A 131 10.61 12.22 -12.84
N PRO A 132 11.42 13.13 -13.40
CA PRO A 132 12.64 13.60 -12.73
C PRO A 132 12.41 14.20 -11.33
N GLU A 133 11.20 14.70 -11.07
CA GLU A 133 10.79 15.29 -9.79
C GLU A 133 10.35 14.25 -8.74
N GLY A 134 10.08 13.01 -9.16
CA GLY A 134 9.68 11.90 -8.28
C GLY A 134 8.68 10.94 -8.92
N VAL A 135 8.06 10.11 -8.09
CA VAL A 135 7.07 9.12 -8.48
C VAL A 135 5.72 9.45 -7.86
N SER A 136 4.65 9.29 -8.64
CA SER A 136 3.26 9.39 -8.17
C SER A 136 2.44 8.19 -8.59
N LEU A 137 1.59 7.72 -7.69
CA LEU A 137 0.68 6.60 -7.88
C LEU A 137 -0.75 7.10 -7.65
N GLN A 138 -1.69 6.73 -8.51
CA GLN A 138 -3.12 6.94 -8.30
C GLN A 138 -3.81 5.59 -8.20
N VAL A 139 -4.66 5.44 -7.19
CA VAL A 139 -5.37 4.18 -6.91
C VAL A 139 -6.81 4.49 -6.51
N VAL A 140 -7.75 3.71 -7.04
CA VAL A 140 -9.14 3.63 -6.60
C VAL A 140 -9.35 2.32 -5.85
N VAL A 141 -10.02 2.38 -4.71
CA VAL A 141 -10.30 1.22 -3.85
C VAL A 141 -11.78 1.12 -3.55
N ASP A 142 -12.32 -0.09 -3.62
CA ASP A 142 -13.70 -0.40 -3.24
C ASP A 142 -13.83 -0.39 -1.70
N ILE A 143 -14.88 0.23 -1.16
CA ILE A 143 -15.15 0.39 0.27
C ILE A 143 -16.50 -0.24 0.64
#